data_AF-D7VN24-F1
#
_entry.id   AF-D7VN24-F1
#
_cell.length_a   1.000
_cell.length_b   1.000
_cell.length_c   1.000
_cell.angle_alpha   90.00
_cell.angle_beta   90.00
_cell.angle_gamma   90.00
#
_symmetry.space_group_name_H-M   'P 1'
#
loop_
_entity.id
_entity.type
_entity.pdbx_description
1 polymer ?
#
loop_
_entity_poly.entity_id
_entity_poly.type
_entity_poly.pdbx_seq_one_letter_code
_entity_poly.pdbx_strand_id
1 'polypeptide(L)'
;MEAITKPTWPQSWREKMDRMEIGESEPVDQRVVKSVRYIASKHFHSAKARSKKRFTVKKDPMHPGKYKLWRKEDDALKEGGLNND
;
A
#
# COMPACT_ATOMS: atom_id res chain seq x y z
N MET A 1 34.58 -15.81 0.35
CA MET A 1 33.17 -15.98 -0.05
C MET A 1 32.56 -14.59 -0.11
N GLU A 2 32.51 -13.96 -1.29
CA GLU A 2 31.88 -12.65 -1.46
C GLU A 2 30.40 -12.85 -1.81
N ALA A 3 29.50 -12.28 -0.99
CA ALA A 3 28.07 -12.33 -1.25
C ALA A 3 27.76 -11.46 -2.47
N ILE A 4 27.37 -12.09 -3.57
CA ILE A 4 26.84 -11.43 -4.77
C ILE A 4 25.56 -10.71 -4.35
N THR A 5 25.69 -9.43 -4.00
CA THR A 5 24.56 -8.54 -3.76
C THR A 5 23.92 -8.28 -5.11
N LYS A 6 22.88 -9.07 -5.42
CA LYS A 6 22.06 -8.87 -6.61
C LYS A 6 21.61 -7.41 -6.62
N PRO A 7 21.72 -6.69 -7.75
CA PRO A 7 21.25 -5.32 -7.83
C PRO A 7 19.73 -5.31 -7.62
N THR A 8 19.27 -4.77 -6.49
CA THR A 8 17.87 -4.63 -6.09
C THR A 8 17.21 -3.50 -6.88
N TRP A 9 17.01 -3.71 -8.18
CA TRP A 9 16.14 -2.88 -9.02
C TRP A 9 14.67 -3.10 -8.62
N PRO A 10 13.78 -2.11 -8.85
CA PRO A 10 12.77 -1.72 -7.88
C PRO A 10 11.73 -2.83 -7.69
N GLN A 11 11.73 -3.38 -6.48
CA GLN A 11 10.68 -4.20 -5.93
C GLN A 11 9.32 -3.58 -6.32
N SER A 12 8.53 -4.31 -7.11
CA SER A 12 7.30 -3.75 -7.68
C SER A 12 6.39 -3.27 -6.55
N TRP A 13 5.59 -2.22 -6.77
CA TRP A 13 4.66 -1.72 -5.74
C TRP A 13 3.77 -2.81 -5.16
N ARG A 14 3.44 -3.82 -5.99
CA ARG A 14 2.74 -5.02 -5.56
C ARG A 14 3.55 -5.81 -4.53
N GLU A 15 4.80 -6.15 -4.80
CA GLU A 15 5.65 -6.88 -3.86
C GLU A 15 5.93 -6.08 -2.58
N LYS A 16 6.10 -4.75 -2.69
CA LYS A 16 6.23 -3.88 -1.52
C LYS A 16 4.99 -3.97 -0.63
N MET A 17 3.80 -3.74 -1.20
CA MET A 17 2.52 -3.89 -0.50
C MET A 17 2.36 -5.28 0.10
N ASP A 18 2.72 -6.33 -0.65
CA ASP A 18 2.55 -7.70 -0.18
C ASP A 18 3.41 -8.01 1.05
N ARG A 19 4.58 -7.37 1.20
CA ARG A 19 5.43 -7.51 2.38
C ARG A 19 5.06 -6.57 3.53
N MET A 20 4.35 -5.48 3.25
CA MET A 20 3.95 -4.52 4.28
C MET A 20 3.02 -5.15 5.33
N GLU A 21 3.36 -4.90 6.59
CA GLU A 21 2.59 -5.26 7.77
C GLU A 21 1.74 -4.09 8.29
N ILE A 22 0.85 -4.39 9.24
CA ILE A 22 0.01 -3.38 9.89
C ILE A 22 0.90 -2.40 10.65
N GLY A 23 0.65 -1.10 10.51
CA GLY A 23 1.46 -0.05 11.13
C GLY A 23 2.63 0.42 10.26
N GLU A 24 3.01 -0.34 9.21
CA GLU A 24 4.04 0.09 8.27
C GLU A 24 3.53 1.11 7.25
N SER A 25 4.46 1.94 6.75
CA SER A 25 4.17 2.94 5.74
C SER A 25 5.33 3.17 4.79
N GLU A 26 5.02 3.32 3.50
CA GLU A 26 6.01 3.52 2.42
C GLU A 26 5.81 4.88 1.77
N PRO A 27 6.88 5.67 1.52
CA PRO A 27 6.78 6.93 0.80
C PRO A 27 6.41 6.70 -0.67
N VAL A 28 5.49 7.49 -1.19
CA VAL A 28 4.98 7.42 -2.56
C VAL A 28 5.26 8.74 -3.27
N ASP A 29 5.89 8.67 -4.44
CA ASP A 29 6.04 9.84 -5.31
C ASP A 29 4.68 10.25 -5.90
N GLN A 30 4.39 11.55 -5.93
CA GLN A 30 3.16 12.10 -6.49
C GLN A 30 2.85 11.59 -7.91
N ARG A 31 3.88 11.40 -8.75
CA ARG A 31 3.74 10.92 -10.13
C ARG A 31 3.15 9.52 -10.21
N VAL A 32 3.37 8.68 -9.19
CA VAL A 32 2.93 7.27 -9.18
C VAL A 32 1.76 7.00 -8.24
N VAL A 33 1.26 8.01 -7.50
CA VAL A 33 0.11 7.85 -6.57
C VAL A 33 -1.08 7.15 -7.22
N LYS A 34 -1.44 7.52 -8.45
CA LYS A 34 -2.57 6.90 -9.18
C LYS A 34 -2.31 5.41 -9.43
N SER A 35 -1.10 5.06 -9.87
CA SER A 35 -0.70 3.66 -10.13
C SER A 35 -0.68 2.83 -8.85
N VAL A 36 -0.16 3.39 -7.75
CA VAL A 36 -0.12 2.73 -6.43
C VAL A 36 -1.55 2.46 -5.92
N ARG A 37 -2.44 3.44 -6.01
CA ARG A 37 -3.86 3.26 -5.65
C ARG A 37 -4.54 2.20 -6.50
N TYR A 38 -4.27 2.18 -7.80
CA TYR A 38 -4.81 1.17 -8.71
C TYR A 38 -4.34 -0.25 -8.34
N ILE A 39 -3.04 -0.43 -8.08
CA ILE A 39 -2.47 -1.72 -7.67
C ILE A 39 -3.09 -2.18 -6.34
N ALA A 40 -3.17 -1.29 -5.35
CA ALA A 40 -3.79 -1.57 -4.06
C ALA A 40 -5.24 -2.05 -4.22
N SER A 41 -6.04 -1.32 -5.00
CA SER A 41 -7.44 -1.66 -5.26
C SER A 41 -7.58 -3.00 -5.99
N LYS A 42 -6.83 -3.20 -7.07
CA LYS A 42 -7.01 -4.37 -7.95
C LYS A 42 -6.50 -5.67 -7.34
N HIS A 43 -5.37 -5.64 -6.63
CA HIS A 43 -4.69 -6.84 -6.16
C HIS A 43 -4.96 -7.16 -4.70
N PHE A 44 -5.29 -6.16 -3.87
CA PHE A 44 -5.36 -6.34 -2.43
C PHE A 44 -6.76 -6.04 -1.85
N HIS A 45 -7.48 -5.04 -2.38
CA HIS A 45 -8.83 -4.70 -1.87
C HIS A 45 -9.95 -5.55 -2.49
N SER A 46 -9.67 -6.25 -3.59
CA SER A 46 -10.66 -7.10 -4.26
C SER A 46 -11.16 -8.19 -3.32
N ALA A 47 -12.46 -8.51 -3.34
CA ALA A 47 -13.03 -9.63 -2.58
C ALA A 47 -12.39 -10.99 -2.92
N LYS A 48 -11.78 -11.09 -4.11
CA LYS A 48 -11.03 -12.28 -4.56
C LYS A 48 -9.56 -12.27 -4.12
N ALA A 49 -9.07 -11.21 -3.49
CA ALA A 49 -7.70 -11.12 -3.03
C ALA A 49 -7.48 -12.05 -1.83
N ARG A 50 -6.55 -12.99 -1.96
CA ARG A 50 -6.23 -13.96 -0.90
C ARG A 50 -5.72 -13.31 0.39
N SER A 51 -4.98 -12.21 0.27
CA SER A 51 -4.30 -11.59 1.40
C SER A 51 -5.21 -10.66 2.22
N LYS A 52 -6.45 -10.40 1.74
CA LYS A 52 -7.43 -9.44 2.27
C LYS A 52 -6.88 -8.03 2.56
N LYS A 53 -5.65 -7.73 2.14
CA LYS A 53 -4.93 -6.54 2.57
C LYS A 53 -5.57 -5.25 2.05
N ARG A 54 -5.91 -4.34 2.94
CA ARG A 54 -6.29 -2.95 2.68
C ARG A 54 -5.12 -1.99 2.83
N PHE A 55 -5.04 -1.08 1.86
CA PHE A 55 -4.02 -0.03 1.79
C PHE A 55 -4.67 1.31 1.46
N THR A 56 -4.07 2.40 1.91
CA THR A 56 -4.51 3.76 1.56
C THR A 56 -3.33 4.63 1.22
N VAL A 57 -3.51 5.55 0.27
CA VAL A 57 -2.49 6.54 -0.10
C VAL A 57 -3.04 7.93 0.15
N LYS A 58 -2.40 8.67 1.04
CA LYS A 58 -2.75 10.05 1.46
C LYS A 58 -1.49 10.92 1.46
N LYS A 59 -1.67 12.23 1.56
CA LYS A 59 -0.54 13.15 1.78
C LYS A 59 0.10 12.86 3.14
N ASP A 60 1.42 12.90 3.19
CA ASP A 60 2.16 12.72 4.45
C ASP A 60 1.88 13.94 5.36
N PRO A 61 1.27 13.75 6.54
CA PRO A 61 0.98 14.86 7.45
C PRO A 61 2.26 15.51 8.00
N MET A 62 3.39 14.79 8.02
CA MET A 62 4.67 15.32 8.49
C MET A 62 5.44 16.05 7.39
N HIS A 63 5.14 15.77 6.12
CA HIS A 63 5.85 16.33 4.97
C HIS A 63 4.87 16.81 3.89
N PRO A 64 4.41 18.07 3.97
CA PRO A 64 3.49 18.62 2.97
C PRO A 64 4.12 18.56 1.57
N GLY A 65 3.42 17.93 0.62
CA GLY A 65 3.89 17.71 -0.75
C GLY A 65 4.38 16.28 -1.03
N LYS A 66 4.55 15.44 -0.01
CA LYS A 66 4.82 14.01 -0.17
C LYS A 66 3.55 13.19 0.05
N TYR A 67 3.52 11.99 -0.53
CA TYR A 67 2.47 11.00 -0.28
C TYR A 67 3.06 9.82 0.46
N LYS A 68 2.22 9.14 1.24
CA LYS A 68 2.57 7.88 1.89
C LYS A 68 1.49 6.85 1.60
N LEU A 69 1.92 5.60 1.50
CA LEU A 69 1.08 4.42 1.49
C LEU A 69 1.05 3.85 2.90
N TRP A 70 -0.13 3.58 3.44
CA TRP A 70 -0.31 2.91 4.72
C TRP A 70 -1.05 1.59 4.51
N ARG A 71 -0.59 0.52 5.16
CA ARG A 71 -1.39 -0.69 5.36
C ARG A 71 -2.40 -0.38 6.47
N LYS A 72 -3.69 -0.46 6.14
CA LYS A 72 -4.78 -0.36 7.14
C LYS A 72 -4.97 -1.72 7.82
N GLU A 73 -5.57 -1.74 8.99
CA GLU A 73 -6.11 -2.99 9.52
C GLU A 73 -7.22 -3.52 8.61
N ASP A 74 -7.45 -4.83 8.67
CA ASP A 74 -8.55 -5.47 7.97
C ASP A 74 -9.87 -5.11 8.69
N ASP A 75 -10.45 -3.98 8.33
CA ASP A 75 -11.76 -3.50 8.82
C ASP A 75 -12.94 -4.40 8.36
N ALA A 76 -12.71 -5.64 7.94
CA ALA A 76 -13.78 -6.59 7.64
C ALA A 76 -14.53 -7.10 8.89
N LEU A 77 -14.18 -6.60 10.08
CA LEU A 77 -14.80 -6.95 11.38
C LEU A 77 -15.14 -5.73 12.24
N LYS A 78 -15.37 -4.55 11.65
CA LYS A 78 -16.17 -3.51 12.31
C LYS A 78 -17.36 -3.13 11.43
N GLU A 79 -18.52 -3.40 11.99
CA GLU A 79 -19.85 -3.20 11.45
C GLU A 79 -20.06 -1.79 10.88
N GLY A 80 -20.90 -1.70 9.83
CA GLY A 80 -21.77 -0.55 9.55
C GLY A 80 -21.09 0.79 9.26
N GLY A 81 -20.97 1.15 7.98
CA GLY A 81 -20.57 2.51 7.61
C GLY A 81 -20.49 2.77 6.11
N LEU A 82 -21.49 2.33 5.36
CA LEU A 82 -21.79 2.95 4.06
C LEU A 82 -22.25 4.38 4.33
N ASN A 83 -21.36 5.36 4.16
CA ASN A 83 -21.75 6.74 3.93
C ASN A 83 -20.86 7.27 2.79
N ASN A 84 -21.39 7.20 1.57
CA ASN A 84 -20.98 8.08 0.49
C ASN A 84 -22.09 9.13 0.40
N ASP A 85 -21.78 10.37 0.75
CA ASP A 85 -22.41 11.57 0.20
C ASP A 85 -21.29 12.46 -0.35
#